data_AF-A0A1J3D483-F1
#
_entry.id   AF-A0A1J3D483-F1
#
_cell.length_a   1.000
_cell.length_b   1.000
_cell.length_c   1.000
_cell.angle_alpha   90.00
_cell.angle_beta   90.00
_cell.angle_gamma   90.00
#
_symmetry.space_group_name_H-M   'P 1'
#
loop_
_entity.id
_entity.type
_entity.pdbx_description
1 polymer ?
#
loop_
_entity_poly.entity_id
_entity_poly.type
_entity_poly.pdbx_seq_one_letter_code
_entity_poly.pdbx_strand_id
1 'polypeptide(L)'
;AIASNIPICLLISILWIYLDKLFIFLGQDHDISRVAASYAFWLIPALFAQAIAIPLNRFLQAQGLVLPLLYSAVTTLLFHIP
;
A
#
# COMPACT_ATOMS: atom_id res chain seq x y z
N ALA A 1 -6.49 11.60 11.13
CA ALA A 1 -5.51 11.06 10.18
C ALA A 1 -6.03 9.79 9.50
N ILE A 2 -6.21 8.67 10.22
CA ILE A 2 -6.63 7.38 9.63
C ILE A 2 -7.97 7.48 8.88
N ALA A 3 -9.02 8.05 9.50
CA ALA A 3 -10.32 8.23 8.86
C ALA A 3 -10.26 9.08 7.57
N SER A 4 -9.29 10.01 7.47
CA SER A 4 -9.08 10.84 6.29
C SER A 4 -8.37 10.10 5.15
N ASN A 5 -7.61 9.04 5.45
CA ASN A 5 -6.84 8.29 4.45
C ASN A 5 -7.67 7.20 3.77
N ILE A 6 -8.73 6.70 4.43
CA ILE A 6 -9.59 5.64 3.90
C ILE A 6 -10.25 6.05 2.57
N PRO A 7 -10.84 7.26 2.40
CA PRO A 7 -11.39 7.70 1.12
C PRO A 7 -10.35 7.75 0.00
N ILE A 8 -9.12 8.18 0.32
CA ILE A 8 -8.02 8.25 -0.64
C ILE A 8 -7.64 6.83 -1.10
N CYS A 9 -7.59 5.87 -0.18
CA CYS A 9 -7.32 4.47 -0.50
C CYS A 9 -8.41 3.87 -1.40
N LEU A 10 -9.68 4.22 -1.18
CA LEU A 10 -10.78 3.79 -2.05
C LEU A 10 -10.61 4.33 -3.48
N LEU A 11 -10.26 5.61 -3.63
CA LEU A 11 -10.01 6.21 -4.94
C LEU A 11 -8.84 5.54 -5.67
N ILE A 12 -7.73 5.29 -4.97
CA ILE A 12 -6.57 4.59 -5.53
C ILE A 12 -6.91 3.15 -5.91
N SER A 13 -7.70 2.46 -5.08
CA SER A 13 -8.11 1.08 -5.36
C SER A 13 -8.98 0.99 -6.63
N ILE A 14 -9.91 1.93 -6.81
CA ILE A 14 -10.71 2.02 -8.04
C ILE A 14 -9.80 2.24 -9.24
N LEU A 15 -8.82 3.13 -9.15
CA LEU A 15 -7.84 3.36 -10.22
C LEU A 15 -7.05 2.09 -10.55
N TRP A 16 -6.60 1.35 -9.52
CA TRP A 16 -5.81 0.12 -9.69
C TRP A 16 -6.61 -1.02 -10.32
N ILE A 17 -7.93 -1.09 -10.12
CA ILE A 17 -8.80 -2.05 -10.82
C ILE A 17 -8.80 -1.80 -12.34
N TYR A 18 -8.64 -0.55 -12.78
CA TYR A 18 -8.59 -0.18 -14.20
C TYR A 18 -7.16 0.03 -14.73
N LEU A 19 -6.13 -0.37 -13.97
CA LEU A 19 -4.74 -0.06 -14.29
C LEU A 19 -4.28 -0.64 -15.62
N ASP A 20 -4.77 -1.83 -15.97
CA ASP A 20 -4.48 -2.50 -17.25
C ASP A 20 -4.87 -1.60 -18.44
N LYS A 21 -6.12 -1.12 -18.45
CA LYS A 21 -6.64 -0.24 -19.50
C LYS A 21 -5.92 1.10 -19.54
N LEU A 22 -5.51 1.63 -18.39
CA LEU A 22 -4.74 2.88 -18.32
C LEU A 22 -3.36 2.71 -18.93
N PHE A 23 -2.67 1.60 -18.65
CA PHE A 23 -1.34 1.34 -19.21
C PHE A 23 -1.41 1.07 -20.71
N ILE A 24 -2.40 0.30 -21.19
CA ILE A 24 -2.65 0.11 -22.61
C ILE A 24 -2.94 1.46 -23.30
N PHE A 25 -3.75 2.32 -22.67
CA PHE A 25 -4.02 3.67 -23.19
C PHE A 25 -2.76 4.54 -23.27
N LEU A 26 -1.82 4.37 -22.35
CA LEU A 26 -0.51 5.04 -22.36
C LEU A 26 0.49 4.39 -23.35
N GLY A 27 0.06 3.40 -24.14
CA GLY A 27 0.88 2.74 -25.15
C GLY A 27 1.79 1.64 -24.61
N GLN A 28 1.52 1.11 -23.40
CA GLN A 28 2.23 -0.07 -22.89
C GLN A 28 1.75 -1.35 -23.58
N ASP A 29 2.64 -2.34 -23.60
CA ASP A 29 2.32 -3.67 -24.10
C ASP A 29 1.20 -4.33 -23.28
N HIS A 30 0.35 -5.10 -23.95
CA HIS A 30 -0.81 -5.74 -23.33
C HIS A 30 -0.43 -6.77 -22.26
N ASP A 31 0.63 -7.57 -22.48
CA ASP A 31 1.04 -8.60 -21.52
C ASP A 31 1.68 -7.97 -20.29
N ILE A 32 2.51 -6.94 -20.48
CA ILE A 32 3.12 -6.17 -19.38
C ILE A 32 2.02 -5.48 -18.54
N SER A 33 1.06 -4.84 -19.21
CA SER A 33 -0.06 -4.13 -18.55
C SER A 33 -0.90 -5.07 -17.70
N ARG A 34 -1.20 -6.27 -18.21
CA ARG A 34 -1.97 -7.28 -17.48
C ARG A 34 -1.25 -7.76 -16.23
N VAL A 35 0.05 -8.06 -16.31
CA VAL A 35 0.84 -8.51 -15.15
C VAL A 35 0.92 -7.40 -14.11
N ALA A 36 1.18 -6.16 -14.52
CA ALA A 36 1.26 -5.02 -13.61
C ALA A 36 -0.09 -4.75 -12.90
N ALA A 37 -1.20 -4.83 -13.64
CA ALA A 37 -2.54 -4.69 -13.06
C ALA A 37 -2.89 -5.83 -12.09
N SER A 38 -2.51 -7.07 -12.40
CA SER A 38 -2.69 -8.19 -11.49
C SER A 38 -1.90 -8.01 -10.19
N TYR A 39 -0.64 -7.57 -10.30
CA TYR A 39 0.19 -7.27 -9.13
C TYR A 39 -0.40 -6.11 -8.29
N ALA A 40 -0.84 -5.03 -8.94
CA ALA A 40 -1.49 -3.91 -8.26
C ALA A 40 -2.78 -4.34 -7.54
N PHE A 41 -3.59 -5.20 -8.16
CA PHE A 41 -4.81 -5.73 -7.54
C PHE A 41 -4.51 -6.47 -6.22
N TRP A 42 -3.47 -7.30 -6.20
CA TRP A 42 -3.04 -8.00 -4.98
C TRP A 42 -2.46 -7.07 -3.91
N LEU A 43 -2.00 -5.87 -4.28
CA LEU A 43 -1.50 -4.86 -3.34
C LEU A 43 -2.63 -4.00 -2.72
N ILE A 44 -3.87 -4.10 -3.19
CA ILE A 44 -5.00 -3.30 -2.66
C ILE A 44 -5.15 -3.46 -1.12
N PRO A 45 -5.14 -4.68 -0.53
CA PRO A 45 -5.21 -4.82 0.93
C PRO A 45 -4.07 -4.11 1.67
N ALA A 46 -2.87 -4.09 1.07
CA ALA A 46 -1.71 -3.42 1.65
C ALA A 46 -1.88 -1.89 1.70
N LEU A 47 -2.62 -1.27 0.75
CA LEU A 47 -2.95 0.16 0.80
C LEU A 47 -3.72 0.51 2.09
N PHE A 48 -4.75 -0.26 2.41
CA PHE A 48 -5.56 -0.02 3.61
C PHE A 48 -4.76 -0.28 4.90
N ALA A 49 -3.91 -1.31 4.91
CA ALA A 49 -3.01 -1.56 6.04
C ALA A 49 -2.05 -0.37 6.26
N GLN A 50 -1.48 0.18 5.19
CA GLN A 50 -0.60 1.35 5.26
C GLN A 50 -1.33 2.63 5.68
N ALA A 51 -2.60 2.80 5.32
CA ALA A 51 -3.43 3.92 5.74
C ALA A 51 -3.52 4.05 7.27
N ILE A 52 -3.39 2.93 7.99
CA ILE A 52 -3.35 2.83 9.46
C ILE A 52 -1.90 2.88 9.96
N ALA A 53 -1.01 2.07 9.38
CA ALA A 53 0.36 1.90 9.87
C ALA A 53 1.18 3.18 9.78
N ILE A 54 1.04 3.96 8.70
CA ILE A 54 1.82 5.19 8.51
C ILE A 54 1.50 6.23 9.60
N PRO A 55 0.23 6.61 9.86
CA PRO A 55 -0.10 7.51 10.98
C PRO A 55 0.33 6.98 12.34
N LEU A 56 0.17 5.67 12.59
CA LEU A 56 0.55 5.07 13.86
C LEU A 56 2.06 5.17 14.10
N ASN A 57 2.86 4.90 13.06
CA ASN A 57 4.32 5.03 13.14
C ASN A 57 4.73 6.49 13.41
N ARG A 58 4.08 7.46 12.76
CA ARG A 58 4.33 8.89 13.02
C ARG A 58 3.94 9.29 14.43
N PHE A 59 2.84 8.77 14.96
CA PHE A 59 2.39 9.03 16.33
C PHE A 59 3.42 8.52 17.35
N LEU A 60 3.85 7.25 17.23
CA LEU A 60 4.86 6.68 18.12
C LEU A 60 6.20 7.42 18.00
N GLN A 61 6.60 7.78 16.79
CA GLN A 61 7.83 8.54 16.54
C GLN A 61 7.79 9.93 17.17
N ALA A 62 6.66 10.64 17.09
CA ALA A 62 6.49 11.97 17.69
C ALA A 62 6.55 11.94 19.22
N GLN A 63 6.20 10.80 19.83
CA GLN A 63 6.33 10.56 21.27
C GLN A 63 7.74 10.06 21.67
N GLY A 64 8.67 9.93 20.73
CA GLY A 64 10.00 9.36 20.98
C GLY A 64 10.01 7.85 21.23
N LEU A 65 8.88 7.15 21.02
CA LEU A 65 8.73 5.71 21.26
C LEU A 65 9.31 4.90 20.08
N VAL A 66 10.64 4.94 19.95
CA VAL A 66 11.36 4.26 18.86
C VAL A 66 11.52 2.76 19.06
N LEU A 67 11.54 2.26 20.30
CA LEU A 67 11.67 0.82 20.58
C LEU A 67 10.46 0.00 20.11
N PRO A 68 9.20 0.39 20.42
CA PRO A 68 8.02 -0.30 19.87
C PRO A 68 7.98 -0.30 18.33
N LEU A 69 8.40 0.81 17.72
CA LEU A 69 8.53 0.94 16.26
C LEU A 69 9.57 -0.04 15.69
N LEU A 70 10.72 -0.18 16.35
CA LEU A 70 11.77 -1.11 15.93
C LEU A 70 11.26 -2.56 16.01
N TYR A 71 10.65 -2.94 17.13
CA TYR A 71 10.15 -4.30 17.32
C TYR A 71 9.05 -4.66 16.31
N SER A 72 8.11 -3.74 16.04
CA SER A 72 7.07 -3.99 15.04
C SER A 72 7.63 -4.10 13.63
N ALA A 73 8.62 -3.28 13.26
CA ALA A 73 9.26 -3.33 11.95
C ALA A 73 10.06 -4.62 11.74
N VAL A 74 10.87 -5.03 12.73
CA VAL A 74 11.64 -6.29 12.67
C VAL A 74 10.71 -7.49 12.61
N THR A 75 9.65 -7.50 13.42
CA THR A 75 8.64 -8.57 13.39
C THR A 75 7.97 -8.66 12.02
N THR A 76 7.54 -7.53 11.45
CA THR A 76 6.95 -7.49 10.10
C THR A 76 7.91 -8.02 9.04
N LEU A 77 9.20 -7.68 9.13
CA LEU A 77 10.22 -8.17 8.20
C LEU A 77 10.39 -9.69 8.30
N LEU A 78 10.42 -10.25 9.50
CA LEU A 78 10.53 -11.70 9.73
C LEU A 78 9.36 -12.48 9.14
N PHE A 79 8.15 -11.91 9.12
CA PHE A 79 6.98 -12.53 8.49
C PHE A 79 6.90 -12.30 6.97
N HIS A 80 7.64 -11.33 6.43
CA HIS A 80 7.64 -11.02 4.99
C HIS A 80 8.66 -11.85 4.20
N ILE A 81 9.78 -12.19 4.83
CA ILE A 81 10.79 -13.08 4.25
C ILE A 81 10.27 -14.52 4.36
N PRO A 82 10.11 -15.26 3.23
CA PRO A 82 9.73 -16.67 3.26
C PRO A 82 10.81 -17.56 3.88
#